data_AF-A0A0L6Z8Q6-F1
#
_entry.id   AF-A0A0L6Z8Q6-F1
#
_cell.length_a   1.000
_cell.length_b   1.000
_cell.length_c   1.000
_cell.angle_alpha   90.00
_cell.angle_beta   90.00
_cell.angle_gamma   90.00
#
_symmetry.space_group_name_H-M   'P 1'
#
loop_
_entity.id
_entity.type
_entity.pdbx_description
1 polymer ?
#
loop_
_entity_poly.entity_id
_entity_poly.type
_entity_poly.pdbx_seq_one_letter_code
_entity_poly.pdbx_strand_id
1 'polypeptide(L)'
;MRIRKIRIISNNICYGPEPSPKDEVEQHLTISSKGRVWFTGYNYADGFGKYKIGRKQQFSIEKKIVDEIFNLFSQYYERNQLLCYATDIGIWKMEITDIENKKYTFKGSLCGAVSVGDTDLTDYIREQIPIDDLFIFDNISVDKDEK
;
A
#
# COMPACT_ATOMS: atom_id res chain seq x y z
N MET A 1 6.57 -3.93 18.26
CA MET A 1 7.82 -4.10 17.43
C MET A 1 8.50 -2.74 17.19
N ARG A 2 9.82 -2.65 16.93
CA ARG A 2 10.46 -1.38 16.46
C ARG A 2 10.78 -1.46 14.97
N ILE A 3 10.14 -0.60 14.19
CA ILE A 3 10.20 -0.65 12.72
C ILE A 3 11.27 0.31 12.18
N ARG A 4 12.02 -0.13 11.19
CA ARG A 4 12.98 0.69 10.42
C ARG A 4 12.42 1.11 9.07
N LYS A 5 11.66 0.25 8.41
CA LYS A 5 11.10 0.51 7.08
C LYS A 5 9.86 -0.33 6.84
N ILE A 6 8.90 0.24 6.12
CA ILE A 6 7.72 -0.47 5.61
C ILE A 6 7.73 -0.32 4.10
N ARG A 7 7.46 -1.41 3.39
CA ARG A 7 7.21 -1.40 1.94
C ARG A 7 5.89 -2.08 1.64
N ILE A 8 5.02 -1.40 0.90
CA ILE A 8 3.73 -1.91 0.45
C ILE A 8 3.78 -1.94 -1.08
N ILE A 9 3.43 -3.09 -1.65
CA ILE A 9 3.19 -3.26 -3.08
C ILE A 9 1.71 -3.57 -3.22
N SER A 10 0.98 -2.78 -3.98
CA SER A 10 -0.44 -2.97 -4.24
C SER A 10 -0.61 -3.14 -5.74
N ASN A 11 -1.29 -4.21 -6.17
CA ASN A 11 -1.57 -4.48 -7.57
C ASN A 11 -3.09 -4.66 -7.71
N ASN A 12 -3.74 -3.79 -8.49
CA ASN A 12 -5.20 -3.77 -8.62
C ASN A 12 -5.73 -4.64 -9.77
N ILE A 13 -4.86 -5.39 -10.46
CA ILE A 13 -5.31 -6.30 -11.53
C ILE A 13 -6.22 -7.37 -10.92
N CYS A 14 -7.43 -7.43 -11.46
CA CYS A 14 -8.51 -8.28 -11.00
C CYS A 14 -9.09 -9.08 -12.18
N TYR A 15 -10.10 -9.91 -11.90
CA TYR A 15 -10.86 -10.54 -12.97
C TYR A 15 -11.73 -9.48 -13.67
N GLY A 16 -11.53 -9.29 -14.97
CA GLY A 16 -12.26 -8.28 -15.73
C GLY A 16 -11.66 -7.99 -17.10
N PRO A 17 -12.10 -6.91 -17.76
CA PRO A 17 -11.50 -6.43 -19.00
C PRO A 17 -10.00 -6.15 -18.84
N GLU A 18 -9.25 -6.33 -19.92
CA GLU A 18 -7.83 -5.96 -19.95
C GLU A 18 -7.67 -4.45 -19.68
N PRO A 19 -6.83 -4.04 -18.72
CA PRO A 19 -6.56 -2.63 -18.49
C PRO A 19 -5.96 -1.96 -19.73
N SER A 20 -6.24 -0.67 -19.91
CA SER A 20 -5.56 0.13 -20.92
C SER A 20 -4.06 0.22 -20.62
N PRO A 21 -3.19 0.30 -21.64
CA PRO A 21 -1.75 0.51 -21.43
C PRO A 21 -1.39 1.73 -20.56
N LYS A 22 -2.30 2.69 -20.41
CA LYS A 22 -2.13 3.89 -19.59
C LYS A 22 -2.63 3.75 -18.15
N ASP A 23 -3.38 2.71 -17.83
CA ASP A 23 -3.97 2.53 -16.51
C ASP A 23 -2.90 2.17 -15.50
N GLU A 24 -2.87 2.86 -14.36
CA GLU A 24 -1.99 2.52 -13.23
C GLU A 24 -2.51 1.26 -12.55
N VAL A 25 -1.70 0.20 -12.57
CA VAL A 25 -2.09 -1.13 -12.08
C VAL A 25 -1.31 -1.61 -10.87
N GLU A 26 -0.14 -1.02 -10.60
CA GLU A 26 0.69 -1.40 -9.47
C GLU A 26 1.36 -0.19 -8.83
N GLN A 27 1.42 -0.18 -7.51
CA GLN A 27 2.04 0.89 -6.73
C GLN A 27 3.00 0.32 -5.71
N HIS A 28 4.18 0.93 -5.60
CA HIS A 28 5.18 0.61 -4.60
C HIS A 28 5.35 1.82 -3.69
N LEU A 29 4.92 1.69 -2.44
CA LEU A 29 5.12 2.69 -1.40
C LEU A 29 6.16 2.18 -0.40
N THR A 30 7.17 2.99 -0.10
CA THR A 30 8.16 2.70 0.95
C THR A 30 8.29 3.87 1.90
N ILE A 31 8.16 3.62 3.20
CA ILE A 31 8.31 4.60 4.27
C ILE A 31 9.46 4.16 5.17
N SER A 32 10.42 5.03 5.44
CA SER A 32 11.53 4.77 6.37
C SER A 32 11.31 5.45 7.72
N SER A 33 11.93 4.90 8.77
CA SER A 33 11.95 5.49 10.11
C SER A 33 12.55 6.90 10.17
N LYS A 34 13.29 7.30 9.13
CA LYS A 34 13.87 8.64 8.96
C LYS A 34 12.92 9.62 8.26
N GLY A 35 11.69 9.22 7.95
CA GLY A 35 10.70 10.05 7.27
C GLY A 35 10.82 10.12 5.76
N ARG A 36 11.80 9.45 5.14
CA ARG A 36 11.87 9.37 3.68
C ARG A 36 10.78 8.45 3.15
N VAL A 37 10.06 8.94 2.15
CA VAL A 37 9.03 8.23 1.40
C VAL A 37 9.51 8.07 -0.04
N TRP A 38 9.37 6.85 -0.58
CA TRP A 38 9.56 6.56 -1.99
C TRP A 38 8.30 5.93 -2.54
N PHE A 39 7.80 6.51 -3.63
CA PHE A 39 6.63 6.03 -4.32
C PHE A 39 6.94 5.79 -5.80
N THR A 40 6.42 4.71 -6.36
CA THR A 40 6.43 4.46 -7.81
C THR A 40 5.12 3.78 -8.19
N GLY A 41 4.38 4.42 -9.08
CA GLY A 41 3.20 3.89 -9.75
C GLY A 41 3.57 3.34 -11.13
N TYR A 42 2.99 2.22 -11.48
CA TYR A 42 3.28 1.45 -12.68
C TYR A 42 2.02 1.26 -13.52
N ASN A 43 2.10 1.61 -14.79
CA ASN A 43 1.02 1.44 -15.74
C ASN A 43 1.08 0.06 -16.39
N TYR A 44 -0.08 -0.47 -16.77
CA TYR A 44 -0.23 -1.79 -17.41
C TYR A 44 0.69 -1.95 -18.62
N ALA A 45 0.84 -0.89 -19.42
CA ALA A 45 1.74 -0.80 -20.55
C ALA A 45 1.61 -2.00 -21.52
N ASP A 46 2.61 -2.87 -21.57
CA ASP A 46 2.64 -4.03 -22.49
C ASP A 46 2.17 -5.33 -21.80
N GLY A 47 1.49 -5.21 -20.66
CA GLY A 47 0.90 -6.30 -19.89
C GLY A 47 1.80 -6.90 -18.81
N PHE A 48 1.42 -8.08 -18.32
CA PHE A 48 2.06 -8.75 -17.18
C PHE A 48 3.58 -8.88 -17.33
N GLY A 49 4.31 -8.45 -16.29
CA GLY A 49 5.78 -8.44 -16.27
C GLY A 49 6.44 -7.35 -17.13
N LYS A 50 5.64 -6.50 -17.78
CA LYS A 50 6.09 -5.41 -18.66
C LYS A 50 5.50 -4.06 -18.29
N TYR A 51 5.08 -3.89 -17.02
CA TYR A 51 4.60 -2.60 -16.54
C TYR A 51 5.68 -1.53 -16.68
N LYS A 52 5.27 -0.31 -16.93
CA LYS A 52 6.18 0.84 -17.08
C LYS A 52 5.89 1.85 -15.98
N ILE A 53 6.92 2.54 -15.52
CA ILE A 53 6.76 3.61 -14.51
C ILE A 53 5.87 4.69 -15.12
N GLY A 54 4.70 4.92 -14.53
CA GLY A 54 3.77 5.99 -14.88
C GLY A 54 4.06 7.26 -14.10
N ARG A 55 4.29 7.12 -12.79
CA ARG A 55 4.65 8.23 -11.90
C ARG A 55 5.59 7.79 -10.79
N LYS A 56 6.39 8.73 -10.30
CA LYS A 56 7.37 8.50 -9.23
C LYS A 56 7.49 9.74 -8.36
N GLN A 57 7.49 9.53 -7.06
CA GLN A 57 7.65 10.62 -6.09
C GLN A 57 8.63 10.21 -4.99
N GLN A 58 9.39 11.19 -4.50
CA GLN A 58 10.26 11.02 -3.36
C GLN A 58 10.26 12.31 -2.54
N PHE A 59 9.93 12.18 -1.26
CA PHE A 59 9.85 13.31 -0.35
C PHE A 59 10.10 12.85 1.08
N SER A 60 9.94 13.76 2.03
CA SER A 60 9.99 13.44 3.45
C SER A 60 8.74 13.93 4.16
N ILE A 61 8.30 13.14 5.13
CA ILE A 61 7.18 13.47 6.03
C ILE A 61 7.71 13.70 7.44
N GLU A 62 6.93 14.39 8.27
CA GLU A 62 7.31 14.70 9.62
C GLU A 62 7.56 13.45 10.47
N LYS A 63 8.52 13.54 11.38
CA LYS A 63 8.90 12.41 12.23
C LYS A 63 7.73 11.90 13.08
N LYS A 64 6.86 12.81 13.55
CA LYS A 64 5.64 12.48 14.29
C LYS A 64 4.72 11.57 13.48
N ILE A 65 4.44 11.91 12.22
CA ILE A 65 3.62 11.11 11.30
C ILE A 65 4.23 9.72 11.10
N VAL A 66 5.55 9.63 10.90
CA VAL A 66 6.25 8.34 10.76
C VAL A 66 6.05 7.46 11.99
N ASP A 67 6.19 8.05 13.18
CA ASP A 67 6.07 7.31 14.43
C ASP A 67 4.65 6.82 14.66
N GLU A 68 3.63 7.62 14.30
CA GLU A 68 2.23 7.22 14.34
C GLU A 68 1.94 6.06 13.36
N ILE A 69 2.34 6.18 12.09
CA ILE A 69 2.23 5.09 11.10
C ILE A 69 2.92 3.81 11.61
N PHE A 70 4.15 3.91 12.12
CA PHE A 70 4.93 2.75 12.56
C PHE A 70 4.36 2.11 13.83
N ASN A 71 3.71 2.90 14.70
CA ASN A 71 3.01 2.39 15.86
C ASN A 71 1.78 1.57 15.44
N LEU A 72 0.98 2.05 14.48
CA LEU A 72 -0.15 1.31 13.92
C LEU A 72 0.30 -0.02 13.32
N PHE A 73 1.34 -0.03 12.49
CA PHE A 73 1.86 -1.27 11.91
C PHE A 73 2.47 -2.23 12.94
N SER A 74 3.05 -1.70 14.03
CA SER A 74 3.53 -2.55 15.12
C SER A 74 2.39 -3.24 15.86
N GLN A 75 1.29 -2.51 16.11
CA GLN A 75 0.09 -3.08 16.72
C GLN A 75 -0.59 -4.09 15.78
N TYR A 76 -0.64 -3.80 14.47
CA TYR A 76 -1.17 -4.72 13.47
C TYR A 76 -0.39 -6.05 13.47
N TYR A 77 0.96 -5.96 13.48
CA TYR A 77 1.83 -7.14 13.58
C TYR A 77 1.51 -8.02 14.79
N GLU A 78 1.18 -7.43 15.93
CA GLU A 78 0.91 -8.14 17.18
C GLU A 78 -0.47 -8.82 17.21
N ARG A 79 -1.43 -8.38 16.38
CA ARG A 79 -2.80 -8.89 16.37
C ARG A 79 -3.01 -10.20 15.61
N ASN A 80 -2.03 -10.66 14.83
CA ASN A 80 -2.08 -11.90 14.05
C ASN A 80 -3.44 -12.11 13.32
N GLN A 81 -3.94 -11.06 12.67
CA GLN A 81 -5.26 -11.08 12.02
C GLN A 81 -5.29 -12.04 10.82
N LEU A 82 -6.44 -12.70 10.65
CA LEU A 82 -6.75 -13.46 9.44
C LEU A 82 -6.93 -12.50 8.27
N LEU A 83 -6.22 -12.76 7.18
CA LEU A 83 -6.29 -11.97 5.96
C LEU A 83 -7.43 -12.48 5.08
N CYS A 84 -8.18 -11.56 4.46
CA CYS A 84 -9.15 -11.91 3.44
C CYS A 84 -8.41 -12.42 2.19
N TYR A 85 -8.87 -13.55 1.66
CA TYR A 85 -8.41 -14.13 0.40
C TYR A 85 -9.60 -14.23 -0.55
N ALA A 86 -9.68 -13.27 -1.46
CA ALA A 86 -10.56 -13.27 -2.62
C ALA A 86 -9.74 -13.54 -3.89
N THR A 87 -10.31 -14.30 -4.82
CA THR A 87 -9.61 -14.79 -6.02
C THR A 87 -9.78 -13.89 -7.25
N ASP A 88 -10.76 -13.00 -7.21
CA ASP A 88 -11.24 -12.16 -8.31
C ASP A 88 -10.83 -10.68 -8.18
N ILE A 89 -10.13 -10.32 -7.11
CA ILE A 89 -9.64 -8.97 -6.84
C ILE A 89 -8.11 -8.91 -6.82
N GLY A 90 -7.57 -7.70 -6.95
CA GLY A 90 -6.15 -7.42 -6.81
C GLY A 90 -5.57 -7.86 -5.47
N ILE A 91 -4.24 -7.77 -5.36
CA ILE A 91 -3.50 -8.20 -4.17
C ILE A 91 -2.58 -7.10 -3.66
N TRP A 92 -2.26 -7.17 -2.38
CA TRP A 92 -1.17 -6.39 -1.81
C TRP A 92 -0.16 -7.30 -1.12
N LYS A 93 1.08 -6.82 -1.04
CA LYS A 93 2.16 -7.41 -0.27
C LYS A 93 2.82 -6.31 0.56
N MET A 94 2.85 -6.50 1.87
CA MET A 94 3.57 -5.63 2.78
C MET A 94 4.82 -6.35 3.33
N GLU A 95 5.95 -5.64 3.35
CA GLU A 95 7.18 -6.05 4.04
C GLU A 95 7.51 -5.02 5.12
N ILE A 96 7.49 -5.45 6.38
CA ILE A 96 8.00 -4.68 7.51
C ILE A 96 9.43 -5.13 7.79
N THR A 97 10.36 -4.19 7.83
CA THR A 97 11.75 -4.42 8.25
C THR A 97 11.98 -3.76 9.59
N ASP A 98 12.39 -4.53 10.59
CA ASP A 98 12.73 -4.01 11.92
C ASP A 98 14.13 -3.38 11.98
N ILE A 99 14.50 -2.90 13.16
CA ILE A 99 15.81 -2.31 13.43
C ILE A 99 16.96 -3.33 13.38
N GLU A 100 16.68 -4.62 13.55
CA GLU A 100 17.64 -5.73 13.47
C GLU A 100 17.83 -6.26 12.04
N ASN A 101 17.14 -5.66 11.05
CA ASN A 101 17.04 -6.09 9.66
C ASN A 101 16.18 -7.34 9.40
N LYS A 102 15.45 -7.84 10.40
CA LYS A 102 14.51 -8.94 10.20
C LYS A 102 13.30 -8.44 9.40
N LYS A 103 12.84 -9.29 8.49
CA LYS A 103 11.75 -8.99 7.56
C LYS A 103 10.52 -9.82 7.90
N TYR A 104 9.37 -9.15 7.88
CA TYR A 104 8.06 -9.75 8.11
C TYR A 104 7.17 -9.43 6.92
N THR A 105 6.66 -10.47 6.28
CA THR A 105 5.86 -10.33 5.05
C THR A 105 4.42 -10.69 5.31
N PHE A 106 3.53 -9.83 4.83
CA PHE A 106 2.08 -9.99 4.86
C PHE A 106 1.54 -9.88 3.43
N LYS A 107 0.46 -10.60 3.13
CA LYS A 107 -0.20 -10.58 1.82
C LYS A 107 -1.70 -10.74 2.00
N GLY A 108 -2.47 -9.96 1.28
CA GLY A 108 -3.92 -10.08 1.28
C GLY A 108 -4.52 -9.61 -0.03
N SER A 109 -5.83 -9.78 -0.14
CA SER A 109 -6.61 -9.20 -1.22
C SER A 109 -6.77 -7.69 -1.04
N LEU A 110 -6.82 -6.95 -2.15
CA LEU A 110 -6.95 -5.49 -2.21
C LEU A 110 -8.42 -5.07 -2.00
N CYS A 111 -8.99 -5.46 -0.87
CA CYS A 111 -10.39 -5.25 -0.49
C CYS A 111 -10.52 -4.52 0.86
N GLY A 112 -9.47 -3.83 1.32
CA GLY A 112 -9.44 -3.16 2.62
C GLY A 112 -9.36 -4.12 3.81
N ALA A 113 -10.05 -3.75 4.90
CA ALA A 113 -10.10 -4.48 6.17
C ALA A 113 -8.74 -4.63 6.90
N VAL A 114 -7.81 -3.69 6.67
CA VAL A 114 -6.55 -3.61 7.40
C VAL A 114 -6.65 -2.49 8.43
N SER A 115 -7.04 -2.85 9.66
CA SER A 115 -7.33 -1.89 10.72
C SER A 115 -6.70 -2.26 12.06
N VAL A 116 -6.48 -1.24 12.90
CA VAL A 116 -6.03 -1.38 14.28
C VAL A 116 -6.99 -0.59 15.17
N GLY A 117 -7.80 -1.32 15.94
CA GLY A 117 -8.90 -0.69 16.68
C GLY A 117 -9.90 -0.12 15.69
N ASP A 118 -10.24 1.16 15.87
CA ASP A 118 -11.14 1.90 14.99
C ASP A 118 -10.40 2.63 13.84
N THR A 119 -9.08 2.47 13.74
CA THR A 119 -8.26 3.12 12.70
C THR A 119 -8.09 2.21 11.49
N ASP A 120 -8.62 2.63 10.33
CA ASP A 120 -8.31 2.04 9.04
C ASP A 120 -6.92 2.53 8.55
N LEU A 121 -6.02 1.60 8.23
CA LEU A 121 -4.65 1.96 7.84
C LEU A 121 -4.57 2.51 6.42
N THR A 122 -5.51 2.17 5.53
CA THR A 122 -5.57 2.74 4.18
C THR A 122 -5.92 4.22 4.26
N ASP A 123 -6.99 4.55 4.96
CA ASP A 123 -7.48 5.93 5.08
C ASP A 123 -6.46 6.80 5.81
N TYR A 124 -5.92 6.31 6.93
CA TYR A 124 -4.90 7.02 7.68
C TYR A 124 -3.66 7.30 6.83
N ILE A 125 -3.19 6.35 6.01
CA ILE A 125 -2.04 6.58 5.11
C ILE A 125 -2.37 7.60 4.02
N ARG A 126 -3.57 7.55 3.44
CA ARG A 126 -4.03 8.50 2.40
C ARG A 126 -4.11 9.93 2.94
N GLU A 127 -4.53 10.11 4.19
CA GLU A 127 -4.57 11.42 4.84
C GLU A 127 -3.18 12.00 5.12
N GLN A 128 -2.21 11.15 5.48
CA GLN A 128 -0.89 11.59 5.94
C GLN A 128 0.17 11.67 4.83
N ILE A 129 -0.02 10.97 3.72
CA ILE A 129 0.94 10.91 2.62
C ILE A 129 0.35 11.64 1.40
N PRO A 130 0.95 12.77 0.97
CA PRO A 130 0.42 13.62 -0.10
C PRO A 130 0.70 13.03 -1.48
N ILE A 131 0.20 11.83 -1.74
CA ILE A 131 0.21 11.20 -3.06
C ILE A 131 -1.24 10.92 -3.43
N ASP A 132 -1.68 11.52 -4.53
CA ASP A 132 -3.02 11.29 -5.03
C ASP A 132 -3.20 9.81 -5.42
N ASP A 133 -4.43 9.34 -5.31
CA ASP A 133 -4.82 8.02 -5.76
C ASP A 133 -3.95 6.85 -5.22
N LEU A 134 -3.62 6.82 -3.92
CA LEU A 134 -2.94 5.67 -3.29
C LEU A 134 -3.85 4.45 -3.08
N PHE A 135 -3.43 3.27 -3.53
CA PHE A 135 -4.13 2.00 -3.30
C PHE A 135 -3.94 1.50 -1.85
N ILE A 136 -2.69 1.30 -1.41
CA ILE A 136 -2.36 0.73 -0.09
C ILE A 136 -2.97 -0.68 0.11
N PHE A 137 -4.11 -0.82 0.79
CA PHE A 137 -4.78 -2.10 1.02
C PHE A 137 -6.16 -2.20 0.37
N ASP A 138 -6.63 -1.13 -0.26
CA ASP A 138 -7.93 -1.07 -0.92
C ASP A 138 -7.81 -0.42 -2.30
N ASN A 139 -8.56 -0.90 -3.28
CA ASN A 139 -8.58 -0.25 -4.57
C ASN A 139 -9.26 1.12 -4.44
N ILE A 140 -8.90 2.07 -5.28
CA ILE A 140 -9.69 3.30 -5.39
C ILE A 140 -10.80 3.00 -6.37
N SER A 141 -11.77 2.23 -5.92
CA SER A 141 -13.11 2.29 -6.48
C SER A 141 -13.91 3.26 -5.63
N VAL A 142 -13.58 4.54 -5.70
CA VAL A 142 -14.63 5.54 -5.48
C VAL A 142 -15.27 5.66 -6.84
N ASP A 143 -16.45 5.06 -7.00
CA ASP A 143 -17.39 5.47 -8.04
C ASP A 143 -17.50 7.00 -7.94
N LYS A 144 -16.80 7.71 -8.83
CA LYS A 144 -16.90 9.17 -8.94
C LYS A 144 -18.17 9.59 -9.67
N ASP A 145 -19.02 8.64 -10.08
CA ASP A 145 -20.23 8.88 -10.85
C ASP A 145 -21.45 8.16 -10.24
N GLU A 146 -21.90 8.58 -9.06
CA GLU A 146 -23.35 8.62 -8.76
C GLU A 146 -23.69 9.88 -7.95
N LYS A 147 -23.88 10.99 -8.68
CA LYS A 147 -24.73 12.12 -8.28
C LYS A 147 -25.57 12.56 -9.46
#